data_AF-A0A419EPV0-F1
#
_entry.id   AF-A0A419EPV0-F1
#
_cell.length_a   1.000
_cell.length_b   1.000
_cell.length_c   1.000
_cell.angle_alpha   90.00
_cell.angle_beta   90.00
_cell.angle_gamma   90.00
#
_symmetry.space_group_name_H-M   'P 1'
#
loop_
_entity.id
_entity.type
_entity.pdbx_description
1 polymer ?
#
loop_
_entity_poly.entity_id
_entity_poly.type
_entity_poly.pdbx_seq_one_letter_code
_entity_poly.pdbx_strand_id
1 'polypeptide(L)'
;MYEFARGPLVWIALLVFAGGCLYRLVWMVRAAKQDKVVIPYMSWKYGLRSLLHWIVPFASRNMRLHPVMTVVTFVFHICLLLTPIFLLAHNVLWQQSWGVSWWSLPSRLADVMTVAVMAGGIFFIGRRLRLPEVRNVTDYSDYLLIAVVLAPFVTGFIASQQWFAYRTMVILHMWTGALMLMAIPFTRLSHMLYFIFTRMYMGSEFGAVRNAKDW
;
A
#
# COMPACT_ATOMS: atom_id res chain seq x y z
N MET A 1 -28.26 -2.70 4.97
CA MET A 1 -27.03 -2.34 4.23
C MET A 1 -26.00 -1.65 5.10
N TYR A 2 -26.29 -0.48 5.69
CA TYR A 2 -25.34 0.24 6.55
C TYR A 2 -24.87 -0.59 7.76
N GLU A 3 -25.79 -1.19 8.53
CA GLU A 3 -25.44 -2.00 9.71
C GLU A 3 -24.57 -3.23 9.34
N PHE A 4 -24.88 -3.88 8.23
CA PHE A 4 -24.06 -4.97 7.70
C PHE A 4 -22.64 -4.49 7.34
N ALA A 5 -22.56 -3.35 6.65
CA ALA A 5 -21.29 -2.78 6.21
C ALA A 5 -20.42 -2.30 7.38
N ARG A 6 -21.04 -1.73 8.44
CA ARG A 6 -20.34 -1.26 9.65
C ARG A 6 -19.91 -2.39 10.58
N GLY A 7 -20.68 -3.48 10.65
CA GLY A 7 -20.42 -4.60 11.54
C GLY A 7 -19.83 -5.82 10.81
N PRO A 8 -20.66 -6.80 10.39
CA PRO A 8 -20.19 -8.06 9.79
C PRO A 8 -19.14 -7.91 8.68
N LEU A 9 -19.34 -6.97 7.75
CA LEU A 9 -18.43 -6.80 6.61
C LEU A 9 -17.01 -6.41 7.05
N VAL A 10 -16.87 -5.53 8.04
CA VAL A 10 -15.57 -5.11 8.57
C VAL A 10 -14.83 -6.32 9.15
N TRP A 11 -15.51 -7.15 9.93
CA TRP A 11 -14.91 -8.35 10.52
C TRP A 11 -14.50 -9.37 9.46
N ILE A 12 -15.36 -9.61 8.46
CA ILE A 12 -15.01 -10.47 7.32
C ILE A 12 -13.75 -9.93 6.64
N ALA A 13 -13.72 -8.62 6.33
CA ALA A 13 -12.58 -8.00 5.67
C ALA A 13 -11.30 -8.11 6.50
N LEU A 14 -11.36 -7.85 7.81
CA LEU A 14 -10.21 -7.96 8.70
C LEU A 14 -9.71 -9.39 8.84
N LEU A 15 -10.59 -10.38 8.96
CA LEU A 15 -10.21 -11.80 9.04
C LEU A 15 -9.55 -12.28 7.74
N VAL A 16 -10.14 -11.93 6.60
CA VAL A 16 -9.57 -12.28 5.28
C VAL A 16 -8.24 -11.58 5.06
N PHE A 17 -8.15 -10.29 5.40
CA PHE A 17 -6.92 -9.52 5.31
C PHE A 17 -5.82 -10.10 6.20
N ALA A 18 -6.06 -10.21 7.52
CA ALA A 18 -5.07 -10.66 8.48
C ALA A 18 -4.69 -12.13 8.27
N GLY A 19 -5.68 -13.01 8.08
CA GLY A 19 -5.48 -14.43 7.80
C GLY A 19 -4.75 -14.65 6.48
N GLY A 20 -5.11 -13.91 5.42
CA GLY A 20 -4.43 -13.96 4.13
C GLY A 20 -2.98 -13.45 4.22
N CYS A 21 -2.72 -12.35 4.93
CA CYS A 21 -1.37 -11.85 5.13
C CYS A 21 -0.50 -12.84 5.90
N LEU A 22 -1.04 -13.42 6.99
CA LEU A 22 -0.35 -14.45 7.77
C LEU A 22 -0.04 -15.67 6.92
N TYR A 23 -1.00 -16.17 6.15
CA TYR A 23 -0.81 -17.29 5.22
C TYR A 23 0.32 -17.00 4.23
N ARG A 24 0.32 -15.83 3.60
CA ARG A 24 1.34 -15.40 2.64
C ARG A 24 2.74 -15.32 3.25
N LEU A 25 2.86 -14.84 4.49
CA LEU A 25 4.13 -14.78 5.21
C LEU A 25 4.64 -16.17 5.61
N VAL A 26 3.77 -17.02 6.15
CA VAL A 26 4.13 -18.41 6.51
C VAL A 26 4.57 -19.18 5.27
N TRP A 27 3.83 -19.05 4.16
CA TRP A 27 4.17 -19.69 2.91
C TRP A 27 5.53 -19.22 2.38
N MET A 28 5.79 -17.91 2.39
CA MET A 28 7.08 -17.35 1.97
C MET A 28 8.24 -17.89 2.81
N VAL A 29 8.09 -17.93 4.14
CA VAL A 29 9.14 -18.48 5.02
C VAL A 29 9.39 -19.95 4.75
N ARG A 30 8.33 -20.74 4.51
CA ARG A 30 8.48 -22.17 4.16
C ARG A 30 9.19 -22.35 2.82
N ALA A 31 8.81 -21.59 1.80
CA ALA A 31 9.46 -21.62 0.49
C ALA A 31 10.94 -21.21 0.58
N ALA A 32 11.25 -20.13 1.32
CA ALA A 32 12.61 -19.67 1.53
C ALA A 32 13.50 -20.73 2.22
N LYS A 33 12.95 -21.50 3.17
CA LYS A 33 13.68 -22.59 3.83
C LYS A 33 13.98 -23.78 2.91
N GLN A 34 13.16 -23.98 1.88
CA GLN A 34 13.37 -25.04 0.89
C GLN A 34 14.35 -24.61 -0.21
N ASP A 35 14.51 -23.30 -0.39
CA ASP A 35 15.43 -22.73 -1.36
C ASP A 35 16.88 -22.77 -0.87
N LYS A 36 17.80 -23.20 -1.73
CA LYS A 36 19.22 -23.38 -1.41
C LYS A 36 20.01 -22.06 -1.40
N VAL A 37 19.42 -20.98 -1.90
CA VAL A 37 20.08 -19.69 -2.12
C VAL A 37 19.57 -18.66 -1.14
N VAL A 38 18.24 -18.60 -0.92
CA VAL A 38 17.61 -17.53 -0.13
C VAL A 38 18.19 -17.43 1.28
N ILE A 39 18.08 -18.47 2.11
CA ILE A 39 18.54 -18.41 3.50
C ILE A 39 20.06 -18.30 3.61
N PRO A 40 20.88 -19.06 2.86
CA PRO A 40 22.34 -18.96 2.97
C PRO A 40 22.90 -17.60 2.58
N TYR A 41 22.24 -16.88 1.65
CA TYR A 41 22.72 -15.57 1.21
C TYR A 41 22.24 -14.43 2.10
N MET A 42 21.31 -14.67 3.03
CA MET A 42 20.79 -13.63 3.91
C MET A 42 21.84 -13.10 4.89
N SER A 43 22.00 -11.78 4.92
CA SER A 43 22.85 -11.09 5.86
C SER A 43 22.15 -9.86 6.41
N TRP A 44 21.97 -9.80 7.72
CA TRP A 44 21.31 -8.69 8.42
C TRP A 44 21.96 -7.33 8.11
N LYS A 45 23.30 -7.26 8.11
CA LYS A 45 24.04 -6.03 7.84
C LYS A 45 23.75 -5.48 6.44
N TYR A 46 23.83 -6.34 5.44
CA TYR A 46 23.66 -5.95 4.04
C TYR A 46 22.20 -5.72 3.67
N GLY A 47 21.30 -6.56 4.18
CA GLY A 47 19.86 -6.42 3.99
C GLY A 47 19.28 -5.16 4.63
N LEU A 48 19.64 -4.85 5.88
CA LEU A 48 19.16 -3.63 6.54
C LEU A 48 19.70 -2.36 5.86
N ARG A 49 20.97 -2.40 5.42
CA ARG A 49 21.57 -1.29 4.66
C ARG A 49 20.81 -1.01 3.37
N SER A 50 20.46 -2.04 2.60
CA SER A 50 19.63 -1.89 1.39
C SER A 50 18.25 -1.34 1.74
N LEU A 51 17.56 -1.93 2.72
CA LEU A 51 16.24 -1.49 3.15
C LEU A 51 16.20 0.01 3.48
N LEU A 52 17.18 0.51 4.25
CA LEU A 52 17.27 1.93 4.60
C LEU A 52 17.44 2.82 3.36
N HIS A 53 18.28 2.44 2.39
CA HIS A 53 18.45 3.21 1.15
C HIS A 53 17.21 3.16 0.23
N TRP A 54 16.35 2.16 0.37
CA TRP A 54 15.10 2.06 -0.41
C TRP A 54 13.90 2.71 0.29
N ILE A 55 13.95 2.95 1.60
CA ILE A 55 12.93 3.71 2.34
C ILE A 55 13.22 5.22 2.31
N VAL A 56 14.49 5.65 2.18
CA VAL A 56 14.84 7.07 2.09
C VAL A 56 14.72 7.55 0.63
N PRO A 57 13.88 8.56 0.33
CA PRO A 57 13.74 9.05 -1.04
C PRO A 57 15.07 9.59 -1.57
N PHE A 58 15.37 9.27 -2.83
CA PHE A 58 16.61 9.65 -3.53
C PHE A 58 17.92 9.06 -2.96
N ALA A 59 17.87 8.13 -2.00
CA ALA A 59 19.07 7.48 -1.50
C ALA A 59 19.66 6.46 -2.50
N SER A 60 18.86 5.88 -3.39
CA SER A 60 19.35 5.06 -4.52
C SER A 60 19.53 5.85 -5.82
N ARG A 61 20.50 5.43 -6.65
CA ARG A 61 20.79 5.94 -7.99
C ARG A 61 19.59 5.83 -8.90
N ASN A 62 18.86 4.71 -8.86
CA ASN A 62 17.65 4.54 -9.65
C ASN A 62 16.60 5.62 -9.34
N MET A 63 16.43 5.97 -8.06
CA MET A 63 15.52 7.05 -7.66
C MET A 63 15.97 8.42 -8.16
N ARG A 64 17.29 8.68 -8.15
CA ARG A 64 17.88 9.94 -8.66
C ARG A 64 17.79 10.06 -10.18
N LEU A 65 17.89 8.95 -10.91
CA LEU A 65 17.74 8.93 -12.37
C LEU A 65 16.28 9.14 -12.81
N HIS A 66 15.31 8.78 -11.97
CA HIS A 66 13.88 8.90 -12.27
C HIS A 66 13.14 9.75 -11.21
N PRO A 67 13.48 11.05 -11.08
CA PRO A 67 13.03 11.87 -9.96
C PRO A 67 11.52 12.04 -9.90
N VAL A 68 10.85 12.22 -11.04
CA VAL A 68 9.39 12.36 -11.10
C VAL A 68 8.69 11.11 -10.57
N MET A 69 9.14 9.92 -11.01
CA MET A 69 8.59 8.65 -10.52
C MET A 69 8.81 8.51 -9.02
N THR A 70 10.01 8.84 -8.53
CA THR A 70 10.33 8.81 -7.09
C THR A 70 9.39 9.69 -6.29
N VAL A 71 9.25 10.97 -6.65
CA VAL A 71 8.37 11.90 -5.92
C VAL A 71 6.94 11.39 -5.90
N VAL A 72 6.39 11.01 -7.05
CA VAL A 72 4.98 10.54 -7.13
C VAL A 72 4.79 9.26 -6.32
N THR A 73 5.72 8.30 -6.40
CA THR A 73 5.64 7.06 -5.62
C THR A 73 5.68 7.33 -4.12
N PHE A 74 6.61 8.15 -3.62
CA PHE A 74 6.68 8.45 -2.20
C PHE A 74 5.46 9.23 -1.71
N VAL A 75 5.07 10.30 -2.41
CA VAL A 75 3.88 11.09 -2.06
C VAL A 75 2.63 10.20 -2.05
N PHE A 76 2.44 9.36 -3.07
CA PHE A 76 1.31 8.45 -3.15
C PHE A 76 1.28 7.48 -1.95
N HIS A 77 2.37 6.78 -1.65
CA HIS A 77 2.36 5.77 -0.58
C HIS A 77 2.28 6.40 0.82
N ILE A 78 2.95 7.53 1.04
CA ILE A 78 2.85 8.27 2.30
C ILE A 78 1.40 8.70 2.52
N CYS A 79 0.76 9.31 1.51
CA CYS A 79 -0.64 9.72 1.63
C CYS A 79 -1.59 8.52 1.73
N LEU A 80 -1.35 7.44 0.98
CA LEU A 80 -2.16 6.22 1.00
C LEU A 80 -2.20 5.58 2.39
N LEU A 81 -1.07 5.59 3.11
CA LEU A 81 -0.98 4.99 4.44
C LEU A 81 -1.38 5.96 5.55
N LEU A 82 -0.85 7.18 5.54
CA LEU A 82 -1.07 8.12 6.63
C LEU A 82 -2.50 8.67 6.65
N THR A 83 -3.11 8.92 5.50
CA THR A 83 -4.47 9.49 5.45
C THR A 83 -5.47 8.62 6.22
N PRO A 84 -5.69 7.33 5.90
CA PRO A 84 -6.68 6.53 6.60
C PRO A 84 -6.32 6.28 8.07
N ILE A 85 -5.04 6.25 8.45
CA ILE A 85 -4.63 6.02 9.85
C ILE A 85 -4.89 7.27 10.71
N PHE A 86 -4.61 8.46 10.20
CA PHE A 86 -4.68 9.70 10.97
C PHE A 86 -5.91 10.57 10.64
N LEU A 87 -6.84 10.06 9.83
CA LEU A 87 -8.11 10.75 9.56
C LEU A 87 -8.97 10.80 10.82
N LEU A 88 -9.47 12.00 11.15
CA LEU A 88 -10.34 12.21 12.33
C LEU A 88 -11.53 11.26 12.36
N ALA A 89 -12.22 11.07 11.23
CA ALA A 89 -13.38 10.21 11.14
C ALA A 89 -13.06 8.74 11.52
N HIS A 90 -11.92 8.21 11.06
CA HIS A 90 -11.49 6.86 11.43
C HIS A 90 -11.07 6.78 12.90
N ASN A 91 -10.34 7.77 13.39
CA ASN A 91 -9.89 7.80 14.78
C ASN A 91 -11.08 7.86 15.76
N VAL A 92 -12.15 8.60 15.43
CA VAL A 92 -13.40 8.58 16.21
C VAL A 92 -14.05 7.19 16.21
N LEU A 93 -14.00 6.44 15.10
CA LEU A 93 -14.48 5.07 15.07
C LEU A 93 -13.64 4.15 15.98
N TRP A 94 -12.31 4.32 16.00
CA TRP A 94 -11.45 3.58 16.94
C TRP A 94 -11.81 3.88 18.40
N GLN A 95 -12.06 5.15 18.73
CA GLN A 95 -12.46 5.54 20.09
C GLN A 95 -13.81 4.91 20.48
N GLN A 96 -14.77 4.90 19.57
CA GLN A 96 -16.09 4.33 19.82
C GLN A 96 -16.09 2.81 19.94
N SER A 97 -15.22 2.13 19.17
CA SER A 97 -15.17 0.67 19.13
C SER A 97 -14.28 0.07 20.22
N TRP A 98 -13.16 0.71 20.54
CA TRP A 98 -12.13 0.15 21.43
C TRP A 98 -11.67 1.09 22.55
N GLY A 99 -12.20 2.32 22.61
CA GLY A 99 -11.79 3.30 23.61
C GLY A 99 -10.40 3.90 23.35
N VAL A 100 -9.80 3.65 22.18
CA VAL A 100 -8.46 4.11 21.81
C VAL A 100 -8.56 5.23 20.78
N SER A 101 -7.77 6.29 20.97
CA SER A 101 -7.59 7.35 19.98
C SER A 101 -6.16 7.88 19.99
N TRP A 102 -5.78 8.54 18.90
CA TRP A 102 -4.50 9.22 18.75
C TRP A 102 -4.67 10.60 18.11
N TRP A 103 -3.57 11.27 17.77
CA TRP A 103 -3.62 12.55 17.05
C TRP A 103 -4.23 12.40 15.64
N SER A 104 -4.95 13.40 15.16
CA SER A 104 -5.54 13.40 13.81
C SER A 104 -5.01 14.54 12.94
N LEU A 105 -4.94 14.29 11.63
CA LEU A 105 -4.53 15.28 10.64
C LEU A 105 -5.53 16.46 10.61
N PRO A 106 -5.05 17.70 10.38
CA PRO A 106 -5.93 18.82 10.06
C PRO A 106 -6.77 18.52 8.81
N SER A 107 -8.05 18.90 8.80
CA SER A 107 -9.00 18.54 7.72
C SER A 107 -8.49 18.90 6.33
N ARG A 108 -7.95 20.12 6.15
CA ARG A 108 -7.40 20.56 4.86
C ARG A 108 -6.21 19.70 4.40
N LEU A 109 -5.38 19.25 5.33
CA LEU A 109 -4.24 18.39 5.01
C LEU A 109 -4.72 16.99 4.58
N ALA A 110 -5.71 16.43 5.29
CA ALA A 110 -6.31 15.15 4.91
C ALA A 110 -6.96 15.21 3.51
N ASP A 111 -7.64 16.31 3.18
CA ASP A 111 -8.21 16.53 1.85
C ASP A 111 -7.12 16.60 0.76
N VAL A 112 -6.06 17.39 0.98
CA VAL A 112 -4.92 17.48 0.05
C VAL A 112 -4.24 16.13 -0.15
N MET A 113 -4.01 15.38 0.92
CA MET A 113 -3.41 14.04 0.85
C MET A 113 -4.31 13.06 0.09
N THR A 114 -5.63 13.13 0.29
CA THR A 114 -6.60 12.31 -0.45
C THR A 114 -6.57 12.62 -1.94
N VAL A 115 -6.55 13.90 -2.31
CA VAL A 115 -6.41 14.34 -3.71
C VAL A 115 -5.06 13.89 -4.30
N ALA A 116 -3.98 13.95 -3.52
CA ALA A 116 -2.65 13.48 -3.96
C ALA A 116 -2.64 11.97 -4.27
N VAL A 117 -3.35 11.14 -3.50
CA VAL A 117 -3.54 9.70 -3.81
C VAL A 117 -4.27 9.53 -5.13
N MET A 118 -5.38 10.24 -5.33
CA MET A 118 -6.15 10.17 -6.59
C MET A 118 -5.31 10.60 -7.80
N ALA A 119 -4.60 11.73 -7.70
CA ALA A 119 -3.71 12.22 -8.74
C ALA A 119 -2.56 11.25 -9.03
N GLY A 120 -1.96 10.65 -7.99
CA GLY A 120 -0.91 9.64 -8.14
C GLY A 120 -1.40 8.37 -8.85
N GLY A 121 -2.62 7.92 -8.56
CA GLY A 121 -3.24 6.80 -9.27
C GLY A 121 -3.45 7.09 -10.76
N ILE A 122 -3.95 8.29 -11.09
CA ILE A 122 -4.09 8.74 -12.49
C ILE A 122 -2.72 8.80 -13.17
N PHE A 123 -1.69 9.29 -12.48
CA PHE A 123 -0.32 9.31 -13.00
C PHE A 123 0.18 7.89 -13.33
N PHE A 124 -0.03 6.90 -12.44
CA PHE A 124 0.40 5.53 -12.70
C PHE A 124 -0.34 4.87 -13.87
N ILE A 125 -1.64 5.15 -14.03
CA ILE A 125 -2.40 4.72 -15.21
C ILE A 125 -1.81 5.36 -16.47
N GLY A 126 -1.63 6.69 -16.48
CA GLY A 126 -1.06 7.41 -17.61
C GLY A 126 0.34 6.92 -17.99
N ARG A 127 1.17 6.58 -17.00
CA ARG A 127 2.50 5.99 -17.20
C ARG A 127 2.42 4.62 -17.89
N ARG A 128 1.50 3.75 -17.47
CA ARG A 128 1.30 2.42 -18.07
C ARG A 128 0.78 2.49 -19.50
N LEU A 129 0.01 3.51 -19.84
CA LEU A 129 -0.51 3.71 -21.19
C LEU A 129 0.54 4.27 -22.15
N ARG A 130 1.40 5.19 -21.68
CA ARG A 130 2.31 5.97 -22.54
C ARG A 130 3.71 5.40 -22.69
N LEU A 131 4.27 4.76 -21.66
CA LEU A 131 5.64 4.25 -21.70
C LEU A 131 5.67 2.80 -22.20
N PRO A 132 6.29 2.49 -23.36
CA PRO A 132 6.35 1.13 -23.90
C PRO A 132 6.94 0.13 -22.91
N GLU A 133 8.02 0.53 -22.22
CA GLU A 133 8.72 -0.24 -21.18
C GLU A 133 7.75 -0.83 -20.15
N VAL A 134 6.74 -0.05 -19.77
CA VAL A 134 5.78 -0.38 -18.72
C VAL A 134 4.57 -1.07 -19.31
N ARG A 135 4.10 -0.59 -20.47
CA ARG A 135 2.94 -1.13 -21.16
C ARG A 135 3.14 -2.59 -21.53
N ASN A 136 4.34 -2.96 -21.98
CA ASN A 136 4.67 -4.32 -22.42
C ASN A 136 4.62 -5.37 -21.29
N VAL A 137 4.71 -4.93 -20.03
CA VAL A 137 4.62 -5.79 -18.83
C VAL A 137 3.35 -5.51 -18.00
N THR A 138 2.43 -4.71 -18.53
CA THR A 138 1.17 -4.36 -17.88
C THR A 138 0.09 -5.36 -18.25
N ASP A 139 -0.65 -5.82 -17.24
CA ASP A 139 -1.82 -6.66 -17.41
C ASP A 139 -3.10 -5.89 -17.03
N TYR A 140 -4.27 -6.34 -17.48
CA TYR A 140 -5.58 -5.76 -17.12
C TYR A 140 -5.78 -5.69 -15.61
N SER A 141 -5.27 -6.69 -14.88
CA SER A 141 -5.29 -6.71 -13.42
C SER A 141 -4.61 -5.49 -12.78
N ASP A 142 -3.58 -4.90 -13.41
CA ASP A 142 -2.91 -3.71 -12.86
C ASP A 142 -3.83 -2.48 -12.83
N TYR A 143 -4.65 -2.29 -13.86
CA TYR A 143 -5.61 -1.17 -13.91
C TYR A 143 -6.74 -1.39 -12.90
N LEU A 144 -7.24 -2.62 -12.80
CA LEU A 144 -8.27 -2.98 -11.83
C LEU A 144 -7.79 -2.74 -10.40
N LEU A 145 -6.54 -3.11 -10.08
CA LEU A 145 -5.98 -2.88 -8.75
C LEU A 145 -5.82 -1.40 -8.41
N ILE A 146 -5.43 -0.56 -9.38
CA ILE A 146 -5.42 0.89 -9.16
C ILE A 146 -6.84 1.39 -8.86
N ALA A 147 -7.85 0.93 -9.61
CA ALA A 147 -9.24 1.31 -9.35
C ALA A 147 -9.70 0.88 -7.95
N VAL A 148 -9.38 -0.35 -7.52
CA VAL A 148 -9.67 -0.85 -6.17
C VAL A 148 -9.01 0.00 -5.08
N VAL A 149 -7.76 0.43 -5.29
CA VAL A 149 -7.05 1.30 -4.33
C VAL A 149 -7.66 2.71 -4.30
N LEU A 150 -8.05 3.27 -5.45
CA LEU A 150 -8.61 4.63 -5.51
C LEU A 150 -10.06 4.70 -5.02
N ALA A 151 -10.84 3.64 -5.18
CA ALA A 151 -12.26 3.62 -4.85
C ALA A 151 -12.61 4.09 -3.42
N PRO A 152 -11.96 3.63 -2.33
CA PRO A 152 -12.24 4.14 -1.00
C PRO A 152 -11.85 5.61 -0.83
N PHE A 153 -10.79 6.09 -1.49
CA PHE A 153 -10.39 7.50 -1.43
C PHE A 153 -11.41 8.39 -2.14
N VAL A 154 -11.85 7.99 -3.34
CA VAL A 154 -12.87 8.72 -4.11
C VAL A 154 -14.19 8.78 -3.32
N THR A 155 -14.70 7.64 -2.88
CA THR A 155 -15.98 7.56 -2.16
C THR A 155 -15.93 8.26 -0.80
N GLY A 156 -14.81 8.15 -0.07
CA GLY A 156 -14.60 8.82 1.20
C GLY A 156 -14.48 10.34 1.06
N PHE A 157 -13.77 10.82 0.03
CA PHE A 157 -13.66 12.24 -0.27
C PHE A 157 -15.01 12.84 -0.68
N ILE A 158 -15.76 12.15 -1.54
CA ILE A 158 -17.10 12.57 -1.91
C ILE A 158 -18.02 12.64 -0.67
N ALA A 159 -17.90 11.68 0.26
CA ALA A 159 -18.66 11.69 1.50
C ALA A 159 -18.28 12.88 2.40
N SER A 160 -16.99 13.23 2.50
CA SER A 160 -16.53 14.36 3.33
C SER A 160 -16.99 15.71 2.78
N GLN A 161 -17.00 15.86 1.45
CA GLN A 161 -17.47 17.08 0.78
C GLN A 161 -19.00 17.16 0.66
N GLN A 162 -19.72 16.10 1.04
CA GLN A 162 -21.18 15.99 0.97
C GLN A 162 -21.77 16.28 -0.42
N TRP A 163 -21.03 15.99 -1.50
CA TRP A 163 -21.49 16.25 -2.88
C TRP A 163 -22.70 15.39 -3.29
N PHE A 164 -22.86 14.23 -2.66
CA PHE A 164 -24.01 13.34 -2.86
C PHE A 164 -24.59 12.90 -1.51
N ALA A 165 -25.62 12.07 -1.55
CA ALA A 165 -26.24 11.50 -0.36
C ALA A 165 -25.18 10.84 0.54
N TYR A 166 -24.89 11.48 1.68
CA TYR A 166 -23.83 11.12 2.61
C TYR A 166 -23.88 9.63 2.99
N ARG A 167 -25.07 9.14 3.35
CA ARG A 167 -25.27 7.73 3.76
C ARG A 167 -24.88 6.75 2.66
N THR A 168 -25.21 7.05 1.41
CA THR A 168 -24.85 6.20 0.26
C THR A 168 -23.34 6.17 0.06
N MET A 169 -22.69 7.34 0.11
CA MET A 169 -21.24 7.44 -0.12
C MET A 169 -20.43 6.79 0.99
N VAL A 170 -20.86 6.90 2.25
CA VAL A 170 -20.23 6.19 3.37
C VAL A 170 -20.41 4.67 3.24
N ILE A 171 -21.57 4.19 2.79
CA ILE A 171 -21.76 2.76 2.51
C ILE A 171 -20.78 2.31 1.41
N LEU A 172 -20.70 3.04 0.30
CA LEU A 172 -19.77 2.73 -0.79
C LEU A 172 -18.31 2.76 -0.32
N HIS A 173 -17.93 3.72 0.53
CA HIS A 173 -16.61 3.80 1.13
C HIS A 173 -16.29 2.57 1.98
N MET A 174 -17.21 2.12 2.83
CA MET A 174 -17.02 0.90 3.63
C MET A 174 -16.85 -0.35 2.74
N TRP A 175 -17.68 -0.49 1.69
CA TRP A 175 -17.58 -1.63 0.77
C TRP A 175 -16.30 -1.63 -0.05
N THR A 176 -15.90 -0.48 -0.59
CA THR A 176 -14.67 -0.35 -1.38
C THR A 176 -13.42 -0.48 -0.51
N GLY A 177 -13.45 0.03 0.73
CA GLY A 177 -12.41 -0.20 1.73
C GLY A 177 -12.28 -1.67 2.13
N ALA A 178 -13.40 -2.34 2.40
CA ALA A 178 -13.43 -3.77 2.68
C ALA A 178 -12.87 -4.60 1.51
N LEU A 179 -13.29 -4.30 0.28
CA LEU A 179 -12.78 -4.94 -0.93
C LEU A 179 -11.27 -4.74 -1.07
N MET A 180 -10.78 -3.51 -0.88
CA MET A 180 -9.35 -3.20 -0.92
C MET A 180 -8.58 -4.03 0.12
N LEU A 181 -9.04 -4.08 1.37
CA LEU A 181 -8.39 -4.87 2.43
C LEU A 181 -8.33 -6.37 2.09
N MET A 182 -9.45 -6.94 1.63
CA MET A 182 -9.51 -8.34 1.24
C MET A 182 -8.63 -8.66 0.03
N ALA A 183 -8.44 -7.71 -0.89
CA ALA A 183 -7.61 -7.88 -2.07
C ALA A 183 -6.10 -7.87 -1.77
N ILE A 184 -5.65 -7.25 -0.66
CA ILE A 184 -4.23 -7.10 -0.34
C ILE A 184 -3.45 -8.42 -0.40
N PRO A 185 -3.79 -9.47 0.37
CA PRO A 185 -2.98 -10.68 0.42
C PRO A 185 -3.04 -11.52 -0.86
N PHE A 186 -4.04 -11.33 -1.73
CA PHE A 186 -4.26 -12.20 -2.89
C PHE A 186 -3.87 -11.58 -4.24
N THR A 187 -3.41 -10.33 -4.24
CA THR A 187 -3.10 -9.59 -5.47
C THR A 187 -1.69 -9.02 -5.45
N ARG A 188 -1.33 -8.22 -6.46
CA ARG A 188 -0.05 -7.50 -6.52
C ARG A 188 0.10 -6.47 -5.39
N LEU A 189 -0.96 -6.15 -4.64
CA LEU A 189 -0.91 -5.31 -3.43
C LEU A 189 -0.12 -5.96 -2.28
N SER A 190 0.07 -7.29 -2.32
CA SER A 190 0.92 -8.02 -1.37
C SER A 190 2.38 -7.56 -1.37
N HIS A 191 2.82 -6.75 -2.35
CA HIS A 191 4.12 -6.10 -2.33
C HIS A 191 4.37 -5.32 -1.03
N MET A 192 3.33 -4.80 -0.35
CA MET A 192 3.49 -4.13 0.95
C MET A 192 4.08 -5.08 2.01
N LEU A 193 3.74 -6.37 1.95
CA LEU A 193 4.25 -7.40 2.87
C LEU A 193 5.67 -7.81 2.46
N TYR A 194 5.87 -8.03 1.17
CA TYR A 194 7.11 -8.59 0.63
C TYR A 194 8.23 -7.57 0.47
N PHE A 195 7.94 -6.27 0.46
CA PHE A 195 8.92 -5.22 0.22
C PHE A 195 10.12 -5.35 1.16
N ILE A 196 9.90 -5.52 2.46
CA ILE A 196 10.97 -5.62 3.44
C ILE A 196 11.86 -6.84 3.15
N PHE A 197 11.25 -8.02 2.98
CA PHE A 197 11.97 -9.28 2.78
C PHE A 197 12.73 -9.32 1.46
N THR A 198 12.10 -8.87 0.37
CA THR A 198 12.73 -8.83 -0.95
C THR A 198 13.90 -7.85 -0.98
N ARG A 199 13.76 -6.67 -0.36
CA ARG A 199 14.87 -5.70 -0.25
C ARG A 199 16.00 -6.22 0.61
N MET A 200 15.70 -6.84 1.74
CA MET A 200 16.73 -7.42 2.58
C MET A 200 17.47 -8.56 1.86
N TYR A 201 16.78 -9.40 1.10
CA TYR A 201 17.40 -10.44 0.29
C TYR A 201 18.29 -9.87 -0.81
N MET A 202 17.77 -8.94 -1.63
CA MET A 202 18.55 -8.29 -2.69
C MET A 202 19.79 -7.58 -2.12
N GLY A 203 19.64 -6.84 -1.02
CA GLY A 203 20.77 -6.23 -0.35
C GLY A 203 21.82 -7.23 0.10
N SER A 204 21.37 -8.39 0.59
CA SER A 204 22.27 -9.47 1.03
C SER A 204 22.97 -10.15 -0.13
N GLU A 205 22.28 -10.47 -1.22
CA GLU A 205 22.87 -11.07 -2.41
C GLU A 205 23.91 -10.13 -3.05
N PHE A 206 23.53 -8.88 -3.33
CA PHE A 206 24.43 -7.93 -3.95
C PHE A 206 25.59 -7.55 -3.03
N GLY A 207 25.29 -7.28 -1.76
CA GLY A 207 26.29 -6.81 -0.80
C GLY A 207 27.21 -7.89 -0.27
N ALA A 208 26.66 -9.04 0.16
CA ALA A 208 27.42 -10.09 0.84
C ALA A 208 28.07 -11.09 -0.13
N VAL A 209 27.41 -11.39 -1.25
CA VAL A 209 27.88 -12.41 -2.21
C VAL A 209 28.59 -11.77 -3.39
N ARG A 210 27.97 -10.77 -4.02
CA ARG A 210 28.49 -10.16 -5.26
C ARG A 210 29.42 -8.96 -5.01
N ASN A 211 29.60 -8.54 -3.76
CA ASN A 211 30.41 -7.38 -3.36
C ASN A 211 30.04 -6.08 -4.13
N ALA A 212 28.75 -5.92 -4.44
CA ALA A 212 28.18 -4.78 -5.15
C ALA A 212 27.17 -4.01 -4.29
N LYS A 213 26.88 -2.77 -4.68
CA LYS A 213 25.83 -1.95 -4.07
C LYS A 213 24.57 -2.06 -4.92
N ASP A 214 23.43 -2.35 -4.29
CA ASP A 214 22.12 -2.45 -4.96
C ASP A 214 21.32 -1.14 -4.96
N TRP A 215 21.93 -0.05 -4.47
CA TRP A 215 21.36 1.30 -4.45
C TRP A 215 22.24 2.30 -5.19
#